data_AF-A0A7J8ETG9-F1
#
_entry.id   AF-A0A7J8ETG9-F1
#
_cell.length_a   1.000
_cell.length_b   1.000
_cell.length_c   1.000
_cell.angle_alpha   90.00
_cell.angle_beta   90.00
_cell.angle_gamma   90.00
#
_symmetry.space_group_name_H-M   'P 1'
#
loop_
_entity.id
_entity.type
_entity.pdbx_description
1 polymer ?
#
loop_
_entity_poly.entity_id
_entity_poly.type
_entity_poly.pdbx_seq_one_letter_code
_entity_poly.pdbx_strand_id
1 'polypeptide(L)'
;MSETSDVYTVIDVAYNPDVLQAAEKDHVKKDQLIQIAMKCIEEQLQITLSQFYHITTFKIKGNIQRMKKNLMGIQSDPTDLREKIRKELTLEQIKSSTVSNPDHFPQLLLPKDQVSSEKGCLIEEISSTEIQVEMKKPAYELKMVADQNEKPLKIELKVELPGINSVSLCDLHVSEDDLLIEVSEKYRLHLNLPESVDTETTTAKFIKEKATLIVTMPLV
;
A
#
# COMPACT_ATOMS: atom_id res chain seq x y z
N MET A 1 -26.34 -0.28 5.49
CA MET A 1 -25.01 0.10 4.95
C MET A 1 -24.00 -0.54 5.86
N SER A 2 -23.54 -1.73 5.51
CA SER A 2 -22.61 -2.50 6.32
C SER A 2 -21.21 -1.96 6.05
N GLU A 3 -20.57 -1.37 7.06
CA GLU A 3 -19.15 -1.02 7.04
C GLU A 3 -18.35 -2.32 6.96
N THR A 4 -18.00 -2.74 5.75
CA THR A 4 -16.78 -3.53 5.58
C THR A 4 -15.65 -2.60 5.98
N SER A 5 -14.85 -3.02 6.96
CA SER A 5 -13.70 -2.28 7.46
C SER A 5 -12.61 -2.29 6.40
N ASP A 6 -12.83 -1.58 5.30
CA ASP A 6 -11.82 -1.39 4.26
C ASP A 6 -10.64 -0.67 4.91
N VAL A 7 -9.48 -1.33 4.88
CA VAL A 7 -8.25 -0.77 5.42
C VAL A 7 -7.84 0.36 4.49
N TYR A 8 -7.95 1.60 4.95
CA TYR A 8 -7.54 2.79 4.20
C TYR A 8 -6.38 3.50 4.89
N THR A 9 -5.51 4.09 4.08
CA THR A 9 -4.42 4.95 4.53
C THR A 9 -4.75 6.40 4.22
N VAL A 10 -4.59 7.29 5.21
CA VAL A 10 -4.79 8.73 5.04
C VAL A 10 -3.42 9.38 4.85
N ILE A 11 -3.27 10.15 3.78
CA ILE A 11 -2.05 10.88 3.45
C ILE A 11 -2.36 12.38 3.46
N ASP A 12 -1.68 13.15 4.30
CA ASP A 12 -1.81 14.60 4.36
C ASP A 12 -0.84 15.26 3.37
N VAL A 13 -1.36 16.11 2.48
CA VAL A 13 -0.55 16.88 1.51
C VAL A 13 -0.66 18.37 1.81
N ALA A 14 0.48 19.05 1.88
CA ALA A 14 0.55 20.49 2.11
C ALA A 14 0.89 21.24 0.81
N TYR A 15 0.21 22.36 0.59
CA TYR A 15 0.45 23.26 -0.53
C TYR A 15 0.80 24.67 -0.04
N ASN A 16 1.48 25.43 -0.91
CA ASN A 16 1.63 26.86 -0.69
C ASN A 16 0.23 27.53 -0.67
N PRO A 17 -0.10 28.34 0.36
CA PRO A 17 -1.39 29.00 0.47
C PRO A 17 -1.75 29.89 -0.73
N ASP A 18 -0.77 30.54 -1.36
CA ASP A 18 -1.01 31.40 -2.52
C ASP A 18 -1.53 30.60 -3.72
N VAL A 19 -1.01 29.38 -3.87
CA VAL A 19 -1.40 28.44 -4.94
C VAL A 19 -2.80 27.89 -4.69
N LEU A 20 -3.13 27.58 -3.44
CA LEU A 20 -4.48 27.14 -3.05
C LEU A 20 -5.50 28.24 -3.32
N GLN A 21 -5.20 29.49 -2.94
CA GLN A 21 -6.11 30.61 -3.15
C GLN A 21 -6.32 30.92 -4.63
N ALA A 22 -5.27 30.78 -5.46
CA ALA A 22 -5.37 30.95 -6.90
C ALA A 22 -6.21 29.84 -7.57
N ALA A 23 -6.14 28.62 -7.05
CA ALA A 23 -6.90 27.47 -7.57
C ALA A 23 -8.34 27.38 -7.04
N GLU A 24 -8.67 28.03 -5.93
CA GLU A 24 -10.04 28.05 -5.39
C GLU A 24 -11.04 28.67 -6.38
N LYS A 25 -10.57 29.61 -7.21
CA LYS A 25 -11.39 30.29 -8.22
C LYS A 25 -11.47 29.55 -9.56
N ASP A 26 -10.62 28.54 -9.78
CA ASP A 26 -10.41 27.90 -11.08
C ASP A 26 -10.37 26.37 -10.92
N HIS A 27 -11.43 25.71 -11.38
CA HIS A 27 -11.56 24.26 -11.32
C HIS A 27 -10.44 23.52 -12.07
N VAL A 28 -9.91 24.08 -13.15
CA VAL A 28 -8.83 23.46 -13.93
C VAL A 28 -7.54 23.44 -13.12
N LYS A 29 -7.22 24.54 -12.43
CA LYS A 29 -6.04 24.61 -11.56
C LYS A 29 -6.17 23.71 -10.35
N LYS A 30 -7.38 23.57 -9.80
CA LYS A 30 -7.65 22.66 -8.69
C LYS A 30 -7.44 21.20 -9.10
N ASP A 31 -7.90 20.81 -10.28
CA ASP A 31 -7.67 19.48 -10.83
C ASP A 31 -6.17 19.21 -11.04
N GLN A 32 -5.46 20.16 -11.65
CA GLN A 32 -4.00 20.07 -11.82
C GLN A 32 -3.26 19.90 -10.50
N LEU A 33 -3.68 20.60 -9.44
CA LEU A 33 -3.09 20.41 -8.10
C LEU A 33 -3.29 19.00 -7.59
N ILE A 34 -4.49 18.43 -7.72
CA ILE A 34 -4.77 17.06 -7.29
C ILE A 34 -3.90 16.07 -8.06
N GLN A 35 -3.77 16.24 -9.37
CA GLN A 35 -2.91 15.39 -10.22
C GLN A 35 -1.44 15.48 -9.81
N ILE A 36 -0.93 16.68 -9.50
CA ILE A 36 0.42 16.88 -8.99
C ILE A 36 0.60 16.20 -7.62
N ALA A 37 -0.39 16.28 -6.74
CA ALA A 37 -0.38 15.56 -5.45
C ALA A 37 -0.23 14.06 -5.66
N MET A 38 -1.09 13.49 -6.51
CA MET A 38 -1.09 12.05 -6.79
C MET A 38 0.27 11.60 -7.31
N LYS A 39 0.79 12.29 -8.33
CA LYS A 39 2.12 11.98 -8.87
C LYS A 39 3.23 12.09 -7.83
N CYS A 40 3.20 13.11 -6.98
CA CYS A 40 4.17 13.26 -5.88
C CYS A 40 4.09 12.10 -4.90
N ILE A 41 2.88 11.65 -4.54
CA ILE A 41 2.67 10.49 -3.67
C ILE A 41 3.22 9.22 -4.31
N GLU A 42 2.96 8.99 -5.59
CA GLU A 42 3.49 7.85 -6.34
C GLU A 42 5.03 7.83 -6.32
N GLU A 43 5.67 8.98 -6.57
CA GLU A 43 7.13 9.11 -6.58
C GLU A 43 7.76 8.92 -5.19
N GLN A 44 7.15 9.49 -4.14
CA GLN A 44 7.71 9.43 -2.78
C GLN A 44 7.51 8.08 -2.10
N LEU A 45 6.36 7.44 -2.33
CA LEU A 45 6.00 6.17 -1.70
C LEU A 45 6.22 4.95 -2.60
N GLN A 46 6.61 5.17 -3.87
CA GLN A 46 6.80 4.11 -4.87
C GLN A 46 5.55 3.25 -5.08
N ILE A 47 4.37 3.87 -4.99
CA ILE A 47 3.07 3.23 -5.23
C ILE A 47 2.47 3.74 -6.54
N THR A 48 1.50 3.01 -7.09
CA THR A 48 0.72 3.45 -8.26
C THR A 48 -0.70 3.74 -7.82
N LEU A 49 -1.18 4.96 -8.11
CA LEU A 49 -2.52 5.42 -7.79
C LEU A 49 -3.40 5.36 -9.04
N SER A 50 -4.71 5.16 -8.82
CA SER A 50 -5.68 5.27 -9.91
C SER A 50 -5.78 6.73 -10.40
N GLN A 51 -5.94 6.91 -11.71
CA GLN A 51 -6.18 8.23 -12.32
C GLN A 51 -7.54 8.82 -11.94
N PHE A 52 -8.46 7.99 -11.42
CA PHE A 52 -9.78 8.40 -11.00
C PHE A 52 -9.80 8.80 -9.53
N TYR A 53 -10.33 9.99 -9.25
CA TYR A 53 -10.49 10.48 -7.88
C TYR A 53 -11.90 11.00 -7.64
N HIS A 54 -12.33 10.96 -6.39
CA HIS A 54 -13.61 11.51 -5.95
C HIS A 54 -13.39 12.51 -4.82
N ILE A 55 -13.90 13.73 -4.99
CA ILE A 55 -13.85 14.76 -3.95
C ILE A 55 -15.02 14.52 -2.98
N THR A 56 -14.70 14.10 -1.77
CA THR A 56 -15.68 13.87 -0.71
C THR A 56 -16.13 15.19 -0.05
N THR A 57 -17.44 15.40 0.04
CA THR A 57 -18.03 16.60 0.65
C THR A 57 -18.42 16.35 2.10
N PHE A 58 -17.46 16.00 2.96
CA PHE A 58 -17.71 15.93 4.41
C PHE A 58 -17.09 17.12 5.14
N LYS A 59 -17.76 17.53 6.23
CA LYS A 59 -17.17 18.50 7.16
C LYS A 59 -16.05 17.78 7.91
N ILE A 60 -14.81 18.22 7.71
CA ILE A 60 -13.66 17.69 8.45
C ILE A 60 -13.94 17.87 9.94
N LYS A 61 -14.01 16.76 10.68
CA LYS A 61 -14.17 16.77 12.13
C LYS A 61 -12.80 16.92 12.76
N GLY A 62 -12.53 18.05 13.39
CA GLY A 62 -11.24 18.29 14.04
C GLY A 62 -10.94 19.78 14.21
N ASN A 63 -9.90 20.09 14.99
CA ASN A 63 -9.43 21.46 15.15
C ASN A 63 -8.30 21.74 14.13
N ILE A 64 -8.55 22.66 13.19
CA ILE A 64 -7.60 23.02 12.13
C ILE A 64 -6.27 23.58 12.68
N GLN A 65 -6.29 24.22 13.84
CA GLN A 65 -5.08 24.70 14.50
C GLN A 65 -4.23 23.53 15.02
N ARG A 66 -4.87 22.46 15.48
CA ARG A 66 -4.18 21.23 15.92
C ARG A 66 -3.54 20.51 14.73
N MET A 67 -4.26 20.42 13.60
CA MET A 67 -3.71 19.87 12.36
C MET A 67 -2.50 20.68 11.87
N LYS A 68 -2.61 22.02 11.83
CA LYS A 68 -1.49 22.90 11.46
C LYS A 68 -0.28 22.71 12.37
N LYS A 69 -0.50 22.58 13.69
CA LYS A 69 0.58 22.30 14.66
C LYS A 69 1.29 20.97 14.40
N ASN A 70 0.55 19.94 13.98
CA ASN A 70 1.12 18.64 13.65
C ASN A 70 1.94 18.69 12.35
N LEU A 71 1.43 19.38 11.32
CA LEU A 71 2.10 19.54 10.02
C LEU A 71 3.38 20.38 10.10
N MET A 72 3.43 21.36 10.99
CA MET A 72 4.61 22.22 11.17
C MET A 72 5.73 21.55 11.98
N GLY A 73 5.53 20.30 12.44
CA GLY A 73 6.43 19.64 13.38
C GLY A 73 6.47 20.35 14.74
N ILE A 74 7.00 19.68 15.76
CA ILE A 74 7.34 20.34 17.02
C ILE A 74 8.45 21.34 16.69
N GLN A 75 8.18 22.65 16.79
CA GLN A 75 9.21 23.67 16.75
C GLN A 75 10.15 23.49 17.95
N SER A 76 11.17 22.67 17.77
CA SER A 76 12.41 22.74 18.52
C SER A 76 13.52 22.93 17.49
N ASP A 77 14.32 23.97 17.71
CA ASP A 77 15.60 24.33 17.10
C ASP A 77 16.23 23.21 16.22
N PRO A 78 16.75 23.49 15.01
CA PRO A 78 17.24 22.46 14.08
C PRO A 78 18.55 21.81 14.55
N THR A 79 19.02 22.15 15.74
CA THR A 79 20.07 21.41 16.40
C THR A 79 19.41 20.34 17.27
N ASP A 80 19.38 19.15 16.70
CA ASP A 80 19.69 17.91 17.41
C ASP A 80 18.54 16.95 17.77
N LEU A 81 17.89 16.42 16.72
CA LEU A 81 17.11 15.18 16.82
C LEU A 81 17.96 14.02 17.39
N ARG A 82 19.29 14.03 17.18
CA ARG A 82 20.22 12.98 17.63
C ARG A 82 20.59 13.10 19.10
N GLU A 83 20.70 14.30 19.67
CA GLU A 83 20.83 14.51 21.12
C GLU A 83 19.52 14.29 21.84
N LYS A 84 18.38 14.59 21.22
CA LYS A 84 17.07 14.31 21.82
C LYS A 84 16.89 12.81 22.04
N ILE A 85 17.22 12.00 21.02
CA ILE A 85 17.24 10.53 21.13
C ILE A 85 18.26 10.05 22.18
N ARG A 86 19.41 10.72 22.34
CA ARG A 86 20.41 10.36 23.36
C ARG A 86 20.01 10.72 24.80
N LYS A 87 19.31 11.84 25.01
CA LYS A 87 18.87 12.28 26.34
C LYS A 87 17.65 11.49 26.83
N GLU A 88 16.78 11.08 25.93
CA GLU A 88 15.56 10.30 26.22
C GLU A 88 15.85 8.83 26.58
N LEU A 89 17.08 8.35 26.37
CA LEU A 89 17.52 6.97 26.67
C LEU A 89 18.07 6.75 28.10
N THR A 90 18.10 7.76 28.97
CA THR A 90 18.53 7.56 30.36
C THR A 90 17.35 7.33 31.30
N LEU A 91 17.04 6.05 31.52
CA LEU A 91 16.11 5.54 32.55
C LEU A 91 16.37 6.10 33.97
N GLU A 92 17.54 6.68 34.20
CA GLU A 92 17.92 7.30 35.48
C GLU A 92 17.15 8.59 35.80
N GLN A 93 16.76 9.40 34.81
CA GLN A 93 16.01 10.65 35.04
C GLN A 93 14.54 10.42 35.39
N ILE A 94 13.97 9.29 34.97
CA ILE A 94 12.58 8.90 35.28
C ILE A 94 12.46 8.47 36.74
N LYS A 95 13.52 7.87 37.33
CA LYS A 95 13.51 7.47 38.75
C LYS A 95 13.48 8.65 39.73
N SER A 96 14.02 9.82 39.36
CA SER A 96 14.13 10.97 40.26
C SER A 96 12.95 11.95 40.20
N SER A 97 12.04 11.82 39.23
CA SER A 97 10.90 12.74 39.09
C SER A 97 9.68 12.24 39.87
N THR A 98 9.85 12.03 41.17
CA THR A 98 8.73 11.96 42.11
C THR A 98 8.99 13.04 43.14
N VAL A 99 8.31 14.18 43.00
CA VAL A 99 8.02 15.26 43.97
C VAL A 99 8.03 16.60 43.23
N SER A 100 6.85 17.10 42.86
CA SER A 100 6.39 18.43 43.30
C SER A 100 4.99 18.75 42.77
N ASN A 101 4.05 18.74 43.71
CA ASN A 101 2.74 19.39 43.81
C ASN A 101 1.53 19.04 42.93
N PRO A 102 0.34 18.94 43.57
CA PRO A 102 -0.91 18.53 42.98
C PRO A 102 -1.64 19.76 42.42
N ASP A 103 -2.37 19.59 41.32
CA ASP A 103 -3.78 19.97 41.25
C ASP A 103 -4.35 19.59 39.88
N HIS A 104 -5.39 18.75 39.93
CA HIS A 104 -6.26 18.34 38.83
C HIS A 104 -5.68 17.39 37.76
N PHE A 105 -5.47 16.13 38.15
CA PHE A 105 -5.71 15.00 37.23
C PHE A 105 -6.72 14.04 37.89
N PRO A 106 -7.79 13.62 37.19
CA PRO A 106 -8.66 12.59 37.72
C PRO A 106 -7.88 11.28 37.80
N GLN A 107 -7.69 10.77 39.02
CA GLN A 107 -7.09 9.46 39.25
C GLN A 107 -7.95 8.38 38.59
N LEU A 108 -7.42 7.76 37.53
CA LEU A 108 -7.94 6.49 37.03
C LEU A 108 -7.58 5.41 38.06
N LEU A 109 -8.55 5.03 38.89
CA LEU A 109 -8.43 3.89 39.79
C LEU A 109 -8.67 2.61 38.99
N LEU A 110 -7.59 1.90 38.69
CA LEU A 110 -7.68 0.52 38.20
C LEU A 110 -8.04 -0.40 39.40
N PRO A 111 -9.01 -1.32 39.26
CA PRO A 111 -9.31 -2.30 40.29
C PRO A 111 -8.07 -3.17 40.56
N LYS A 112 -7.67 -3.25 41.83
CA LYS A 112 -6.68 -4.23 42.28
C LYS A 112 -7.35 -5.59 42.42
N ASP A 113 -7.37 -6.36 41.35
CA ASP A 113 -7.59 -7.80 41.47
C ASP A 113 -6.23 -8.50 41.61
N GLN A 114 -6.04 -9.06 42.80
CA GLN A 114 -5.03 -10.07 43.05
C GLN A 114 -5.48 -11.36 42.35
N VAL A 115 -4.72 -11.82 41.35
CA VAL A 115 -4.73 -13.22 40.94
C VAL A 115 -3.30 -13.70 40.84
N SER A 116 -3.01 -14.73 41.64
CA SER A 116 -1.76 -15.47 41.69
C SER A 116 -1.56 -16.34 40.46
N SER A 117 -0.30 -16.68 40.23
CA SER A 117 0.19 -17.96 39.69
C SER A 117 0.61 -18.00 38.23
N GLU A 118 1.90 -18.27 38.08
CA GLU A 118 2.54 -19.16 37.10
C GLU A 118 2.45 -18.89 35.59
N LYS A 119 3.62 -18.55 35.07
CA LYS A 119 4.21 -18.97 33.78
C LYS A 119 3.36 -18.80 32.52
N GLY A 120 3.65 -17.70 31.83
CA GLY A 120 3.47 -17.53 30.40
C GLY A 120 3.52 -16.04 30.09
N CYS A 121 4.60 -15.54 29.49
CA CYS A 121 4.57 -14.21 28.89
C CYS A 121 3.45 -14.20 27.85
N LEU A 122 2.29 -13.61 28.20
CA LEU A 122 1.18 -13.39 27.27
C LEU A 122 1.51 -12.30 26.24
N ILE A 123 2.63 -11.61 26.43
CA ILE A 123 3.09 -10.52 25.58
C ILE A 123 4.39 -10.99 24.95
N GLU A 124 4.28 -11.47 23.72
CA GLU A 124 5.41 -11.63 22.82
C GLU A 124 5.48 -10.40 21.91
N GLU A 125 6.67 -9.87 21.76
CA GLU A 125 6.99 -8.77 20.87
C GLU A 125 6.84 -9.25 19.43
N ILE A 126 5.79 -8.81 18.73
CA ILE A 126 5.73 -8.93 17.28
C ILE A 126 6.73 -7.94 16.70
N SER A 127 7.95 -8.40 16.47
CA SER A 127 8.90 -7.73 15.58
C SER A 127 8.32 -7.79 14.17
N SER A 128 7.51 -6.80 13.80
CA SER A 128 7.10 -6.56 12.41
C SER A 128 8.35 -6.20 11.62
N THR A 129 9.10 -7.23 11.23
CA THR A 129 10.00 -7.12 10.10
C THR A 129 9.05 -7.00 8.93
N GLU A 130 8.91 -5.81 8.36
CA GLU A 130 8.34 -5.66 7.03
C GLU A 130 9.27 -6.42 6.09
N ILE A 131 9.02 -7.72 5.97
CA ILE A 131 9.69 -8.57 5.01
C ILE A 131 9.22 -7.98 3.69
N GLN A 132 10.05 -7.15 3.06
CA GLN A 132 9.97 -6.93 1.63
C GLN A 132 10.12 -8.31 1.01
N VAL A 133 9.00 -9.02 0.85
CA VAL A 133 8.99 -10.29 0.15
C VAL A 133 9.23 -9.91 -1.29
N GLU A 134 10.50 -9.96 -1.69
CA GLU A 134 10.93 -9.72 -3.05
C GLU A 134 10.11 -10.64 -3.97
N MET A 135 9.13 -10.04 -4.66
CA MET A 135 8.21 -10.78 -5.52
C MET A 135 9.03 -11.44 -6.62
N LYS A 136 9.04 -12.77 -6.63
CA LYS A 136 9.89 -13.50 -7.56
C LYS A 136 9.28 -13.46 -8.95
N LYS A 137 10.12 -13.36 -9.98
CA LYS A 137 9.66 -13.58 -11.36
C LYS A 137 9.49 -15.09 -11.58
N PRO A 138 8.27 -15.59 -11.90
CA PRO A 138 8.05 -17.00 -12.18
C PRO A 138 8.70 -17.41 -13.49
N ALA A 139 9.00 -18.70 -13.64
CA ALA A 139 9.45 -19.25 -14.91
C ALA A 139 8.28 -19.26 -15.91
N TYR A 140 8.53 -18.79 -17.13
CA TYR A 140 7.50 -18.70 -18.16
C TYR A 140 8.05 -19.05 -19.53
N GLU A 141 7.15 -19.51 -20.39
CA GLU A 141 7.40 -19.82 -21.79
C GLU A 141 6.29 -19.19 -22.63
N LEU A 142 6.67 -18.31 -23.56
CA LEU A 142 5.76 -17.64 -24.48
C LEU A 142 5.94 -18.25 -25.88
N LYS A 143 4.85 -18.69 -26.52
CA LYS A 143 4.85 -19.26 -27.87
C LYS A 143 3.84 -18.56 -28.75
N MET A 144 4.22 -18.27 -29.98
CA MET A 144 3.28 -17.94 -31.04
C MET A 144 2.86 -19.22 -31.75
N VAL A 145 1.55 -19.44 -31.84
CA VAL A 145 0.98 -20.59 -32.54
C VAL A 145 0.43 -20.10 -33.88
N ALA A 146 0.97 -20.67 -34.96
CA ALA A 146 0.53 -20.37 -36.32
C ALA A 146 -0.57 -21.32 -36.79
N ASP A 147 -1.38 -20.84 -37.72
CA ASP A 147 -2.33 -21.61 -38.55
C ASP A 147 -1.58 -22.55 -39.52
N GLN A 148 -2.31 -23.47 -40.16
CA GLN A 148 -1.89 -24.29 -41.31
C GLN A 148 -1.28 -23.45 -42.45
N ASN A 149 -1.58 -22.14 -42.50
CA ASN A 149 -1.03 -21.19 -43.46
C ASN A 149 0.19 -20.38 -42.94
N GLU A 150 0.85 -20.83 -41.87
CA GLU A 150 2.02 -20.17 -41.23
C GLU A 150 1.78 -18.74 -40.70
N LYS A 151 0.53 -18.26 -40.69
CA LYS A 151 0.19 -16.98 -40.05
C LYS A 151 0.03 -17.16 -38.55
N PRO A 152 0.61 -16.27 -37.71
CA PRO A 152 0.38 -16.30 -36.28
C PRO A 152 -1.12 -16.09 -36.01
N LEU A 153 -1.71 -17.00 -35.25
CA LEU A 153 -3.16 -17.00 -34.96
C LEU A 153 -3.42 -16.65 -33.49
N LYS A 154 -2.54 -17.09 -32.59
CA LYS A 154 -2.68 -16.92 -31.15
C LYS A 154 -1.34 -17.00 -30.44
N ILE A 155 -1.28 -16.37 -29.28
CA ILE A 155 -0.17 -16.43 -28.34
C ILE A 155 -0.57 -17.38 -27.20
N GLU A 156 0.30 -18.35 -26.90
CA GLU A 156 0.16 -19.26 -25.76
C GLU A 156 1.27 -18.95 -24.75
N LEU A 157 0.88 -18.54 -23.55
CA LEU A 157 1.78 -18.30 -22.43
C LEU A 157 1.61 -19.40 -21.40
N LYS A 158 2.72 -20.02 -20.99
CA LYS A 158 2.79 -20.97 -19.88
C LYS A 158 3.61 -20.37 -18.75
N VAL A 159 3.04 -20.31 -17.56
CA VAL A 159 3.71 -19.78 -16.37
C VAL A 159 3.69 -20.83 -15.28
N GLU A 160 4.86 -21.18 -14.77
CA GLU A 160 5.02 -22.11 -13.66
C GLU A 160 4.94 -21.34 -12.34
N LEU A 161 3.96 -21.68 -11.52
CA LEU A 161 3.65 -21.03 -10.25
C LEU A 161 3.69 -22.05 -9.10
N PRO A 162 4.86 -22.66 -8.82
CA PRO A 162 4.96 -23.68 -7.78
C PRO A 162 4.60 -23.11 -6.41
N GLY A 163 3.84 -23.89 -5.65
CA GLY A 163 3.34 -23.50 -4.34
C GLY A 163 2.04 -22.67 -4.36
N ILE A 164 1.35 -22.58 -5.50
CA ILE A 164 -0.04 -22.11 -5.57
C ILE A 164 -0.97 -23.31 -5.66
N ASN A 165 -1.93 -23.38 -4.74
CA ASN A 165 -2.93 -24.43 -4.66
C ASN A 165 -4.33 -23.98 -5.15
N SER A 166 -4.52 -22.67 -5.32
CA SER A 166 -5.79 -22.06 -5.71
C SER A 166 -5.60 -20.92 -6.70
N VAL A 167 -6.47 -20.86 -7.71
CA VAL A 167 -6.55 -19.75 -8.66
C VAL A 167 -7.01 -18.44 -8.01
N SER A 168 -7.70 -18.51 -6.87
CA SER A 168 -8.17 -17.33 -6.14
C SER A 168 -7.04 -16.46 -5.57
N LEU A 169 -5.81 -16.97 -5.59
CA LEU A 169 -4.61 -16.25 -5.14
C LEU A 169 -3.83 -15.64 -6.30
N CYS A 170 -4.35 -15.77 -7.53
CA CYS A 170 -3.69 -15.34 -8.75
C CYS A 170 -4.59 -14.35 -9.49
N ASP A 171 -4.12 -13.13 -9.60
CA ASP A 171 -4.75 -12.09 -10.41
C ASP A 171 -4.10 -12.07 -11.79
N LEU A 172 -4.94 -12.05 -12.82
CA LEU A 172 -4.55 -12.03 -14.23
C LEU A 172 -5.17 -10.81 -14.89
N HIS A 173 -4.33 -9.93 -15.43
CA HIS A 173 -4.73 -8.80 -16.25
C HIS A 173 -4.13 -8.96 -17.64
N VAL A 174 -4.98 -8.81 -18.66
CA VAL A 174 -4.60 -8.90 -20.08
C VAL A 174 -5.05 -7.59 -20.72
N SER A 175 -4.13 -6.88 -21.37
CA SER A 175 -4.41 -5.74 -22.23
C SER A 175 -4.12 -6.11 -23.68
N GLU A 176 -4.34 -5.17 -24.61
CA GLU A 176 -4.07 -5.40 -26.04
C GLU A 176 -2.58 -5.70 -26.30
N ASP A 177 -1.67 -5.03 -25.57
CA ASP A 177 -0.23 -5.04 -25.80
C ASP A 177 0.60 -5.57 -24.62
N ASP A 178 -0.02 -5.82 -23.46
CA ASP A 178 0.66 -6.31 -22.27
C ASP A 178 -0.17 -7.29 -21.43
N LEU A 179 0.51 -7.91 -20.46
CA LEU A 179 -0.08 -8.86 -19.52
C LEU A 179 0.62 -8.79 -18.17
N LEU A 180 -0.18 -8.80 -17.11
CA LEU A 180 0.27 -8.87 -15.72
C LEU A 180 -0.33 -10.08 -15.00
N ILE A 181 0.55 -10.85 -14.36
CA ILE A 181 0.17 -11.90 -13.41
C ILE A 181 0.73 -11.52 -12.04
N GLU A 182 -0.16 -11.46 -11.05
CA GLU A 182 0.20 -11.15 -9.67
C GLU A 182 -0.31 -12.23 -8.72
N VAL A 183 0.55 -12.66 -7.81
CA VAL A 183 0.25 -13.62 -6.77
C VAL A 183 0.70 -13.02 -5.45
N SER A 184 -0.26 -12.76 -4.57
CA SER A 184 -0.04 -12.04 -3.30
C SER A 184 1.20 -12.58 -2.59
N GLU A 185 2.17 -11.68 -2.36
CA GLU A 185 3.40 -11.93 -1.61
C GLU A 185 4.30 -13.06 -2.16
N LYS A 186 4.16 -13.44 -3.45
CA LYS A 186 4.91 -14.59 -3.99
C LYS A 186 5.51 -14.37 -5.37
N TYR A 187 4.69 -13.98 -6.35
CA TYR A 187 5.10 -13.86 -7.74
C TYR A 187 4.52 -12.61 -8.38
N ARG A 188 5.31 -11.96 -9.22
CA ARG A 188 4.84 -10.89 -10.10
C ARG A 188 5.50 -11.02 -11.47
N LEU A 189 4.71 -11.07 -12.52
CA LEU A 189 5.17 -11.20 -13.89
C LEU A 189 4.46 -10.18 -14.77
N HIS A 190 5.23 -9.24 -15.31
CA HIS A 190 4.77 -8.30 -16.32
C HIS A 190 5.47 -8.60 -17.64
N LEU A 191 4.71 -8.74 -18.73
CA LEU A 191 5.20 -9.06 -20.06
C LEU A 191 4.54 -8.17 -21.10
N ASN A 192 5.34 -7.59 -21.98
CA ASN A 192 4.85 -6.97 -23.21
C ASN A 192 4.62 -8.06 -24.26
N LEU A 193 3.47 -8.02 -24.92
CA LEU A 193 3.09 -8.94 -25.97
C LEU A 193 3.73 -8.51 -27.30
N PRO A 194 4.20 -9.47 -28.13
CA PRO A 194 4.81 -9.16 -29.42
C PRO A 194 3.81 -8.64 -30.46
N GLU A 195 2.54 -9.03 -30.34
CA GLU A 195 1.44 -8.66 -31.22
C GLU A 195 0.19 -8.38 -30.40
N SER A 196 -0.73 -7.59 -30.96
CA SER A 196 -1.97 -7.22 -30.29
C SER A 196 -2.90 -8.41 -30.16
N VAL A 197 -3.51 -8.56 -28.98
CA VAL A 197 -4.41 -9.68 -28.66
C VAL A 197 -5.85 -9.24 -28.46
N ASP A 198 -6.78 -10.15 -28.72
CA ASP A 198 -8.19 -9.98 -28.42
C ASP A 198 -8.44 -10.32 -26.93
N THR A 199 -8.70 -9.28 -26.14
CA THR A 199 -8.96 -9.43 -24.70
C THR A 199 -10.28 -10.14 -24.41
N GLU A 200 -11.28 -10.06 -25.30
CA GLU A 200 -12.60 -10.67 -25.09
C GLU A 200 -12.57 -12.18 -25.32
N THR A 201 -11.75 -12.65 -26.26
CA THR A 201 -11.61 -14.09 -26.57
C THR A 201 -10.43 -14.76 -25.89
N THR A 202 -9.67 -14.00 -25.09
CA THR A 202 -8.58 -14.54 -24.27
C THR A 202 -9.10 -15.47 -23.18
N THR A 203 -8.42 -16.60 -22.99
CA THR A 203 -8.78 -17.60 -21.98
C THR A 203 -7.57 -17.99 -21.13
N ALA A 204 -7.82 -18.31 -19.86
CA ALA A 204 -6.78 -18.77 -18.94
C ALA A 204 -7.22 -20.04 -18.21
N LYS A 205 -6.29 -20.97 -18.00
CA LYS A 205 -6.50 -22.24 -17.33
C LYS A 205 -5.34 -22.56 -16.40
N PHE A 206 -5.65 -22.79 -15.13
CA PHE A 206 -4.67 -23.25 -14.15
C PHE A 206 -4.74 -24.77 -13.97
N ILE A 207 -3.59 -25.44 -14.11
CA ILE A 207 -3.44 -26.88 -13.91
C ILE A 207 -2.83 -27.10 -12.53
N LYS A 208 -3.67 -27.44 -11.54
CA LYS A 208 -3.27 -27.64 -10.14
C LYS A 208 -2.16 -28.69 -9.96
N GLU A 209 -2.23 -29.80 -10.71
CA GLU A 209 -1.26 -30.90 -10.64
C GLU A 209 0.16 -30.47 -10.99
N LYS A 210 0.30 -29.53 -11.93
CA LYS A 210 1.59 -29.00 -12.40
C LYS A 210 1.90 -27.62 -11.83
N ALA A 211 0.97 -27.04 -11.08
CA ALA A 211 0.97 -25.65 -10.66
C ALA A 211 1.30 -24.68 -11.82
N THR A 212 0.69 -24.91 -13.00
CA THR A 212 0.98 -24.15 -14.22
C THR A 212 -0.25 -23.37 -14.67
N LEU A 213 -0.10 -22.07 -14.89
CA LEU A 213 -1.10 -21.23 -15.56
C LEU A 213 -0.83 -21.22 -17.07
N ILE A 214 -1.84 -21.55 -17.86
CA ILE A 214 -1.79 -21.47 -19.32
C ILE A 214 -2.77 -20.38 -19.75
N VAL A 215 -2.25 -19.35 -20.41
CA VAL A 215 -3.04 -18.26 -20.99
C VAL A 215 -2.99 -18.40 -22.51
N THR A 216 -4.16 -18.41 -23.15
CA THR A 216 -4.31 -18.48 -24.60
C THR A 216 -4.96 -17.18 -25.06
N MET A 217 -4.21 -16.40 -25.83
CA MET A 217 -4.59 -15.06 -26.29
C MET A 217 -4.67 -15.06 -27.82
N PRO A 218 -5.88 -15.05 -28.41
CA PRO A 218 -6.04 -14.89 -29.86
C PRO A 218 -5.52 -13.53 -30.34
N LEU A 219 -5.01 -13.47 -31.56
CA LEU A 219 -4.55 -12.22 -32.17
C LEU A 219 -5.70 -11.46 -32.84
N VAL A 220 -5.61 -10.13 -32.89
CA VAL A 220 -6.55 -9.23 -33.61
C VAL A 220 -6.08 -8.86 -35.01
#